data_AF-A0A0U9H3F3-F1
#
_entry.id   AF-A0A0U9H3F3-F1
#
_cell.length_a   1.000
_cell.length_b   1.000
_cell.length_c   1.000
_cell.angle_alpha   90.00
_cell.angle_beta   90.00
_cell.angle_gamma   90.00
#
_symmetry.space_group_name_H-M   'P 1'
#
loop_
_entity.id
_entity.type
_entity.pdbx_description
1 polymer ?
#
loop_
_entity_poly.entity_id
_entity_poly.type
_entity_poly.pdbx_seq_one_letter_code
_entity_poly.pdbx_strand_id
1 'polypeptide(L)'
;MTILFSTHILSDADAISDEMLLLHKGKLIESGTMQELREKYQTDVIELEFQSIQDLQQYEERIRNIPFVTEVKVNQNSIAVITDNLTLLRKTLLEKAGQENWPLIGFSLNKAEMEDIFMKVVKQ
;
A
#
# COMPACT_ATOMS: atom_id res chain seq x y z
N MET A 1 -9.63 29.98 11.78
CA MET A 1 -9.00 29.40 12.99
C MET A 1 -8.09 28.29 12.51
N THR A 2 -6.86 28.21 13.00
CA THR A 2 -5.87 27.22 12.55
C THR A 2 -5.34 26.50 13.78
N ILE A 3 -5.31 25.17 13.74
CA ILE A 3 -4.85 24.32 14.83
C ILE A 3 -3.66 23.52 14.31
N LEU A 4 -2.56 23.57 15.05
CA LEU A 4 -1.38 22.77 14.78
C LEU A 4 -1.23 21.76 15.93
N PHE A 5 -1.14 20.49 15.58
CA PHE A 5 -0.87 19.41 16.52
C PHE A 5 0.12 18.42 15.91
N SER A 6 0.73 17.60 16.76
CA SER A 6 1.64 16.54 16.32
C SER A 6 1.14 15.19 16.83
N THR A 7 1.27 14.17 16.00
CA THR A 7 0.96 12.78 16.36
C THR A 7 1.99 11.85 15.71
N HIS A 8 2.15 10.68 16.30
CA HIS A 8 2.91 9.57 15.72
C HIS A 8 1.99 8.55 15.03
N ILE A 9 0.67 8.74 15.11
CA ILE A 9 -0.35 7.89 14.52
C ILE A 9 -0.83 8.56 13.24
N LEU A 10 -0.34 8.08 12.09
CA LEU A 10 -0.62 8.70 10.79
C LEU A 10 -2.09 8.61 10.38
N SER A 11 -2.79 7.54 10.76
CA SER A 11 -4.24 7.41 10.53
C SER A 11 -5.04 8.51 11.23
N ASP A 12 -4.63 8.91 12.43
CA ASP A 12 -5.29 9.98 13.17
C ASP A 12 -5.02 11.32 12.49
N ALA A 13 -3.77 11.56 12.08
CA ALA A 13 -3.41 12.76 11.31
C ALA A 13 -4.23 12.86 10.02
N ASP A 14 -4.44 11.73 9.33
CA ASP A 14 -5.16 11.65 8.07
C ASP A 14 -6.67 11.80 8.19
N ALA A 15 -7.26 11.35 9.29
CA ALA A 15 -8.69 11.51 9.53
C ALA A 15 -9.11 12.95 9.88
N ILE A 16 -8.21 13.78 10.43
CA ILE A 16 -8.59 15.06 11.04
C ILE A 16 -7.89 16.29 10.44
N SER A 17 -6.88 16.12 9.58
CA SER A 17 -6.08 17.23 9.05
C SER A 17 -6.34 17.48 7.58
N ASP A 18 -6.41 18.76 7.20
CA ASP A 18 -6.43 19.18 5.79
C ASP A 18 -5.02 19.15 5.16
N GLU A 19 -4.01 19.44 5.97
CA GLU A 19 -2.59 19.54 5.59
C GLU A 19 -1.69 18.76 6.54
N MET A 20 -0.58 18.24 6.01
CA MET A 20 0.42 17.50 6.79
C MET A 20 1.81 18.07 6.58
N LEU A 21 2.57 18.09 7.69
CA LEU A 21 3.99 18.41 7.74
C LEU A 21 4.75 17.17 8.20
N LEU A 22 5.63 16.64 7.36
CA LEU A 22 6.49 15.52 7.71
C LEU A 22 7.86 16.03 8.15
N LEU A 23 8.26 15.64 9.35
CA LEU A 23 9.53 16.03 9.97
C LEU A 23 10.41 14.79 10.18
N HIS A 24 11.64 14.83 9.69
CA HIS A 24 12.64 13.80 9.95
C HIS A 24 13.95 14.43 10.44
N LYS A 25 14.46 13.97 11.59
CA LYS A 25 15.70 14.48 12.22
C LYS A 25 15.77 16.01 12.32
N GLY A 26 14.66 16.64 12.73
CA GLY A 26 14.57 18.09 12.92
C GLY A 26 14.50 18.91 11.62
N LYS A 27 14.33 18.27 10.47
CA LYS A 27 14.12 18.92 9.17
C LYS A 27 12.75 18.60 8.63
N LEU A 28 12.10 19.60 8.04
CA LEU A 28 10.88 19.40 7.26
C LEU A 28 11.29 18.68 5.97
N ILE A 29 10.79 17.47 5.79
CA ILE A 29 11.05 16.64 4.60
C ILE A 29 9.96 16.82 3.56
N GLU A 30 8.70 16.96 3.98
CA GLU A 30 7.56 17.14 3.10
C GLU A 30 6.49 18.01 3.77
N SER A 31 5.71 18.71 2.95
CA SER A 31 4.61 19.56 3.38
C SER A 31 3.60 19.73 2.25
N GLY A 32 2.31 19.67 2.58
CA GLY A 32 1.24 19.95 1.63
C GLY A 32 -0.10 19.42 2.11
N THR A 33 -1.10 19.52 1.25
CA THR A 33 -2.41 18.91 1.50
C THR A 33 -2.31 17.38 1.46
N MET A 34 -3.25 16.73 2.13
CA MET A 34 -3.33 15.26 2.11
C MET A 34 -3.50 14.71 0.70
N GLN A 35 -4.26 15.43 -0.14
CA GLN A 35 -4.44 15.08 -1.54
C GLN A 35 -3.14 15.20 -2.34
N GLU A 36 -2.41 16.30 -2.20
CA GLU A 36 -1.13 16.50 -2.91
C GLU A 36 -0.10 15.44 -2.54
N LEU A 37 0.02 15.10 -1.25
CA LEU A 37 0.93 14.04 -0.79
C LEU A 37 0.50 12.68 -1.35
N ARG A 38 -0.81 12.38 -1.36
CA ARG A 38 -1.36 11.14 -1.95
C ARG A 38 -1.18 11.06 -3.45
N GLU A 39 -1.18 12.16 -4.18
CA GLU A 39 -0.94 12.20 -5.63
C GLU A 39 0.56 12.09 -5.95
N LYS A 40 1.40 12.79 -5.20
CA LYS A 40 2.86 12.79 -5.37
C LYS A 40 3.47 11.42 -5.10
N TYR A 41 2.94 10.69 -4.13
CA TYR A 41 3.42 9.36 -3.73
C TYR A 41 2.44 8.23 -4.05
N GLN A 42 1.42 8.52 -4.87
CA GLN A 42 0.40 7.55 -5.22
C GLN A 42 1.06 6.30 -5.75
N THR A 43 0.81 5.18 -5.08
CA THR A 43 1.20 3.88 -5.59
C THR A 43 -0.06 3.04 -5.65
N ASP A 44 -0.32 2.49 -6.83
CA ASP A 44 -1.42 1.55 -6.99
C ASP A 44 -1.06 0.24 -6.29
N VAL A 45 -2.03 -0.27 -5.55
CA VAL A 45 -1.93 -1.49 -4.76
C VAL A 45 -2.97 -2.47 -5.29
N ILE A 46 -2.53 -3.68 -5.63
CA ILE A 46 -3.43 -4.78 -5.93
C ILE A 46 -3.70 -5.52 -4.64
N GLU A 47 -4.95 -5.58 -4.22
CA GLU A 47 -5.35 -6.37 -3.05
C GLU A 47 -6.05 -7.66 -3.49
N LEU A 48 -5.51 -8.77 -3.00
CA LEU A 48 -5.99 -10.13 -3.24
C LEU A 48 -6.53 -10.69 -1.94
N GLU A 49 -7.80 -11.05 -1.91
CA GLU A 49 -8.44 -11.65 -0.73
C GLU A 49 -8.58 -13.15 -0.94
N PHE A 50 -8.15 -13.94 0.06
CA PHE A 50 -8.12 -15.40 0.00
C PHE A 50 -9.16 -16.01 0.92
N GLN A 51 -9.66 -17.20 0.55
CA GLN A 51 -10.65 -17.92 1.33
C GLN A 51 -10.16 -18.29 2.73
N SER A 52 -8.86 -18.56 2.90
CA SER A 52 -8.27 -18.90 4.19
C SER A 52 -6.86 -18.29 4.37
N ILE A 53 -6.45 -18.13 5.63
CA ILE A 53 -5.11 -17.67 6.00
C ILE A 53 -4.03 -18.68 5.55
N GLN A 54 -4.37 -19.97 5.51
CA GLN A 54 -3.45 -21.02 5.05
C GLN A 54 -3.15 -20.89 3.56
N ASP A 55 -4.18 -20.62 2.75
CA ASP A 55 -4.03 -20.32 1.33
C ASP A 55 -3.19 -19.07 1.14
N LEU A 56 -3.49 -18.01 1.91
CA LEU A 56 -2.73 -16.77 1.88
C LEU A 56 -1.23 -17.02 2.05
N GLN A 57 -0.82 -17.73 3.12
CA GLN A 57 0.58 -18.04 3.39
C GLN A 57 1.21 -18.91 2.29
N GLN A 58 0.46 -19.83 1.71
CA GLN A 58 0.93 -20.67 0.61
C GLN A 58 1.23 -19.85 -0.67
N TYR A 59 0.41 -18.85 -0.97
CA TYR A 59 0.52 -18.05 -2.18
C TYR A 59 1.35 -16.77 -2.00
N GLU A 60 1.58 -16.32 -0.77
CA GLU A 60 2.41 -15.14 -0.44
C GLU A 60 3.80 -15.25 -1.08
N GLU A 61 4.52 -16.34 -0.82
CA GLU A 61 5.86 -16.56 -1.38
C GLU A 61 5.84 -16.59 -2.91
N ARG A 62 4.78 -17.10 -3.52
CA ARG A 62 4.64 -17.12 -4.98
C ARG A 62 4.46 -15.71 -5.52
N ILE A 63 3.68 -14.88 -4.84
CA ILE A 63 3.45 -13.47 -5.21
C ILE A 63 4.74 -12.67 -5.06
N ARG A 64 5.50 -12.86 -3.96
CA ARG A 64 6.80 -12.21 -3.74
C ARG A 64 7.80 -12.49 -4.86
N ASN A 65 7.73 -13.66 -5.49
CA ASN A 65 8.60 -14.07 -6.59
C ASN A 65 8.13 -13.58 -7.98
N ILE A 66 7.01 -12.87 -8.10
CA ILE A 66 6.53 -12.35 -9.38
C ILE A 66 7.39 -11.15 -9.79
N PRO A 67 7.86 -11.09 -11.06
CA PRO A 67 8.54 -9.90 -11.58
C PRO A 67 7.69 -8.64 -11.38
N PHE A 68 8.33 -7.48 -11.16
CA PHE A 68 7.66 -6.18 -10.95
C PHE A 68 6.96 -6.02 -9.58
N VAL A 69 6.98 -7.03 -8.70
CA VAL A 69 6.56 -6.85 -7.31
C VAL A 69 7.63 -6.09 -6.54
N THR A 70 7.28 -4.93 -6.01
CA THR A 70 8.17 -4.09 -5.19
C THR A 70 8.04 -4.46 -3.72
N GLU A 71 6.81 -4.64 -3.25
CA GLU A 71 6.53 -4.94 -1.85
C GLU A 71 5.24 -5.76 -1.74
N VAL A 72 5.21 -6.64 -0.75
CA VAL A 72 4.03 -7.47 -0.42
C VAL A 72 3.74 -7.30 1.05
N LYS A 73 2.51 -6.88 1.35
CA LYS A 73 1.99 -6.70 2.71
C LYS A 73 0.87 -7.70 2.93
N VAL A 74 0.97 -8.41 4.04
CA VAL A 74 -0.04 -9.38 4.47
C VAL A 74 -0.92 -8.73 5.52
N ASN A 75 -2.20 -8.67 5.21
CA ASN A 75 -3.26 -8.33 6.16
C ASN A 75 -3.93 -9.63 6.64
N GLN A 76 -4.96 -9.53 7.49
CA GLN A 76 -5.58 -10.70 8.12
C GLN A 76 -6.03 -11.77 7.10
N ASN A 77 -6.72 -11.35 6.03
CA ASN A 77 -7.26 -12.24 4.99
C ASN A 77 -6.89 -11.81 3.56
N SER A 78 -6.07 -10.77 3.41
CA SER A 78 -5.70 -10.22 2.11
C SER A 78 -4.21 -9.97 1.97
N ILE A 79 -3.75 -10.00 0.73
CA ILE A 79 -2.39 -9.64 0.33
C ILE A 79 -2.46 -8.36 -0.49
N ALA A 80 -1.85 -7.30 0.01
CA ALA A 80 -1.63 -6.06 -0.70
C ALA A 80 -0.28 -6.13 -1.43
N VAL A 81 -0.31 -6.00 -2.76
CA VAL A 81 0.86 -6.09 -3.63
C VAL A 81 1.12 -4.73 -4.27
N ILE A 82 2.31 -4.20 -4.02
CA ILE A 82 2.78 -2.91 -4.52
C ILE A 82 3.71 -3.15 -5.70
N THR A 83 3.53 -2.40 -6.77
CA THR A 83 4.30 -2.54 -8.01
C THR A 83 4.59 -1.20 -8.67
N ASP A 84 5.66 -1.16 -9.45
CA ASP A 84 5.98 -0.11 -10.41
C ASP A 84 5.22 -0.27 -11.74
N ASN A 85 4.71 -1.47 -12.04
CA ASN A 85 3.98 -1.77 -13.27
C ASN A 85 2.65 -2.49 -13.01
N LEU A 86 1.61 -1.70 -12.72
CA LEU A 86 0.27 -2.19 -12.40
C LEU A 86 -0.33 -3.07 -13.49
N THR A 87 -0.16 -2.68 -14.76
CA THR A 87 -0.82 -3.37 -15.88
C THR A 87 -0.26 -4.77 -16.07
N LEU A 88 1.07 -4.92 -16.03
CA LEU A 88 1.73 -6.22 -16.16
C LEU A 88 1.48 -7.09 -14.93
N LEU A 89 1.58 -6.51 -13.73
CA LEU A 89 1.34 -7.27 -12.50
C LEU A 89 -0.09 -7.80 -12.45
N ARG A 90 -1.10 -6.96 -12.72
CA ARG A 90 -2.50 -7.37 -12.73
C ARG A 90 -2.73 -8.55 -13.68
N LYS A 91 -2.22 -8.45 -14.90
CA LYS A 91 -2.34 -9.53 -15.89
C LYS A 91 -1.69 -10.81 -15.38
N THR A 92 -0.48 -10.72 -14.86
CA THR A 92 0.31 -11.86 -14.37
C THR A 92 -0.35 -12.53 -13.16
N LEU A 93 -0.88 -11.75 -12.22
CA LEU A 93 -1.58 -12.25 -11.04
C LEU A 93 -2.85 -12.99 -11.43
N LEU A 94 -3.67 -12.43 -12.32
CA LEU A 94 -4.89 -13.09 -12.79
C LEU A 94 -4.60 -14.37 -13.59
N GLU A 95 -3.56 -14.36 -14.44
CA GLU A 95 -3.13 -15.55 -15.17
C GLU A 95 -2.63 -16.65 -14.23
N LYS A 96 -1.79 -16.32 -13.25
CA LYS A 96 -1.31 -17.26 -12.23
C LYS A 96 -2.44 -17.79 -11.37
N ALA A 97 -3.33 -16.91 -10.90
CA ALA A 97 -4.48 -17.31 -10.10
C ALA A 97 -5.38 -18.30 -10.84
N GLY A 98 -5.59 -18.10 -12.14
CA GLY A 98 -6.35 -19.03 -12.98
C GLY A 98 -5.62 -20.37 -13.22
N GLN A 99 -4.33 -20.35 -13.53
CA GLN A 99 -3.55 -21.57 -13.81
C GLN A 99 -3.35 -22.45 -12.58
N GLU A 100 -3.12 -21.82 -11.43
CA GLU A 100 -2.81 -22.49 -10.18
C GLU A 100 -4.07 -22.67 -9.30
N ASN A 101 -5.24 -22.27 -9.81
CA ASN A 101 -6.55 -22.37 -9.17
C ASN A 101 -6.57 -21.78 -7.74
N TRP A 102 -6.08 -20.55 -7.60
CA TRP A 102 -6.02 -19.86 -6.32
C TRP A 102 -7.44 -19.63 -5.78
N PRO A 103 -7.70 -19.93 -4.48
CA PRO A 103 -9.01 -19.71 -3.87
C PRO A 103 -9.19 -18.24 -3.49
N LEU A 104 -9.20 -17.36 -4.50
CA LEU A 104 -9.45 -15.94 -4.36
C LEU A 104 -10.94 -15.69 -4.17
N ILE A 105 -11.29 -14.90 -3.15
CA ILE A 105 -12.65 -14.42 -2.90
C ILE A 105 -12.83 -12.96 -3.32
N GLY A 106 -11.71 -12.23 -3.45
CA GLY A 106 -11.72 -10.81 -3.79
C GLY A 106 -10.47 -10.40 -4.58
N PHE A 107 -10.67 -9.47 -5.51
CA PHE A 107 -9.61 -8.78 -6.24
C PHE A 107 -9.99 -7.30 -6.33
N SER A 108 -9.17 -6.42 -5.77
CA SER A 108 -9.42 -4.98 -5.81
C SER A 108 -8.17 -4.17 -6.12
N LEU A 109 -8.38 -2.97 -6.67
CA LEU A 109 -7.35 -1.99 -6.95
C LEU A 109 -7.53 -0.84 -5.97
N ASN A 110 -6.58 -0.74 -5.04
CA ASN A 110 -6.58 0.25 -3.99
C ASN A 110 -5.40 1.21 -4.15
N LYS A 111 -5.48 2.33 -3.44
CA LYS A 111 -4.38 3.29 -3.34
C LYS A 111 -3.62 3.00 -2.07
N ALA A 112 -2.30 3.26 -2.10
CA ALA A 112 -1.47 3.19 -0.91
C ALA A 112 -2.00 4.09 0.21
N GLU A 113 -1.88 3.62 1.44
CA GLU A 113 -2.27 4.36 2.63
C GLU A 113 -1.24 5.45 2.96
N MET A 114 -1.64 6.43 3.78
CA MET A 114 -0.73 7.51 4.19
C MET A 114 0.51 6.98 4.94
N GLU A 115 0.34 5.89 5.68
CA GLU A 115 1.44 5.19 6.35
C GLU A 115 2.48 4.66 5.35
N ASP A 116 2.04 4.12 4.21
CA ASP A 116 2.92 3.62 3.16
C ASP A 116 3.73 4.74 2.53
N ILE A 117 3.08 5.87 2.29
CA ILE A 117 3.69 7.09 1.75
C ILE A 117 4.78 7.58 2.69
N PHE A 118 4.47 7.70 3.98
CA PHE A 118 5.45 8.11 4.99
C PHE A 118 6.68 7.21 5.01
N MET A 119 6.47 5.89 5.00
CA MET A 119 7.57 4.92 5.03
C MET A 119 8.47 5.01 3.79
N LYS A 120 7.93 5.39 2.63
CA LYS A 120 8.73 5.65 1.42
C LYS A 120 9.60 6.90 1.56
N VAL A 121 9.05 7.99 2.12
CA VAL A 121 9.77 9.27 2.26
C VAL A 121 10.86 9.20 3.32
N VAL A 122 10.62 8.51 4.44
CA VAL A 122 11.59 8.41 5.55
C VAL A 122 12.77 7.48 5.24
N LYS A 123 12.62 6.55 4.29
CA LYS A 123 13.71 5.63 3.87
C LYS A 123 14.70 6.26 2.88
N GLN A 124 14.49 7.52 2.45
CA GLN A 124 15.46 8.32 1.69
C GLN A 124 16.39 9.11 2.61
#